data_AF-A0A925HBX8-F1
#
_entry.id   AF-A0A925HBX8-F1
#
_cell.length_a   1.000
_cell.length_b   1.000
_cell.length_c   1.000
_cell.angle_alpha   90.00
_cell.angle_beta   90.00
_cell.angle_gamma   90.00
#
_symmetry.space_group_name_H-M   'P 1'
#
loop_
_entity.id
_entity.type
_entity.pdbx_description
1 polymer ?
#
loop_
_entity_poly.entity_id
_entity_poly.type
_entity_poly.pdbx_seq_one_letter_code
_entity_poly.pdbx_strand_id
1 'polypeptide(L)'
;MNVAIVVAAGRGSRMGGGQAKQFREISGIPIIIHTLSRFERCATIDETVVVLPEDARDEFAAVASAHGLRKPVRAVAGGETRAESVWRGLQSFNEKTINVVAVHDGVRPFVTPDEIDRVVREAETGGAAILAVPAVETIKEAEDGLVLRTL
;
A
#
# COMPACT_ATOMS: atom_id res chain seq x y z
N MET A 1 -9.55 6.15 -15.22
CA MET A 1 -8.33 6.45 -14.46
C MET A 1 -8.04 5.27 -13.54
N ASN A 2 -6.78 4.88 -13.40
CA ASN A 2 -6.34 3.85 -12.47
C ASN A 2 -5.64 4.51 -11.28
N VAL A 3 -6.07 4.16 -10.06
CA VAL A 3 -5.61 4.81 -8.83
C VAL A 3 -4.98 3.78 -7.90
N ALA A 4 -3.86 4.13 -7.28
CA ALA A 4 -3.28 3.35 -6.20
C ALA A 4 -3.75 3.88 -4.84
N ILE A 5 -4.15 3.00 -3.93
CA ILE A 5 -4.33 3.29 -2.51
C ILE A 5 -3.19 2.63 -1.76
N VAL A 6 -2.29 3.44 -1.20
CA VAL A 6 -1.17 2.98 -0.37
C VAL A 6 -1.54 3.15 1.09
N VAL A 7 -1.83 2.04 1.78
CA VAL A 7 -2.22 2.05 3.19
C VAL A 7 -1.01 2.06 4.12
N ALA A 8 -0.90 3.11 4.92
CA ALA A 8 0.19 3.34 5.87
C ALA A 8 -0.32 3.87 7.23
N ALA A 9 -1.62 3.70 7.52
CA ALA A 9 -2.25 4.08 8.79
C ALA A 9 -1.95 3.13 9.97
N GLY A 10 -1.36 1.97 9.70
CA GLY A 10 -1.05 0.98 10.72
C GLY A 10 0.11 1.42 11.63
N ARG A 11 -0.11 1.40 12.95
CA ARG A 11 0.92 1.74 13.95
C ARG A 11 2.09 0.74 13.99
N GLY A 12 1.84 -0.48 13.53
CA GLY A 12 2.84 -1.54 13.46
C GLY A 12 3.49 -1.87 14.82
N SER A 13 2.71 -2.39 15.75
CA SER A 13 3.20 -2.84 17.06
C SER A 13 4.46 -3.74 17.03
N ARG A 14 4.68 -4.50 15.93
CA ARG A 14 5.79 -5.48 15.82
C ARG A 14 7.18 -4.97 15.44
N MET A 15 7.40 -3.70 15.03
CA MET A 15 8.78 -3.23 14.67
C MET A 15 9.41 -2.26 15.68
N GLY A 16 8.92 -2.22 16.93
CA GLY A 16 9.51 -1.43 18.04
C GLY A 16 9.68 0.06 17.72
N GLY A 17 10.45 0.81 18.52
CA GLY A 17 11.24 1.97 18.07
C GLY A 17 10.62 3.38 17.94
N GLY A 18 9.46 3.69 18.54
CA GLY A 18 8.99 5.09 18.77
C GLY A 18 8.54 5.91 17.55
N GLN A 19 9.26 5.87 16.43
CA GLN A 19 8.90 6.52 15.16
C GLN A 19 7.97 5.62 14.33
N ALA A 20 6.96 6.24 13.70
CA ALA A 20 6.04 5.54 12.82
C ALA A 20 6.80 4.88 11.65
N LYS A 21 6.50 3.60 11.40
CA LYS A 21 7.32 2.74 10.53
C LYS A 21 7.46 3.22 9.10
N GLN A 22 6.41 3.84 8.57
CA GLN A 22 6.36 4.32 7.21
C GLN A 22 7.40 5.43 6.93
N PHE A 23 7.82 6.17 7.98
CA PHE A 23 8.83 7.22 7.90
C PHE A 23 10.24 6.77 8.26
N ARG A 24 10.42 5.50 8.68
CA ARG A 24 11.76 4.96 8.85
C ARG A 24 12.50 4.95 7.53
N GLU A 25 13.80 5.16 7.61
CA GLU A 25 14.63 5.28 6.43
C GLU A 25 15.33 3.96 6.09
N ILE A 26 15.40 3.67 4.79
CA ILE A 26 16.32 2.70 4.20
C ILE A 26 17.26 3.50 3.32
N SER A 27 18.56 3.47 3.64
CA SER A 27 19.60 4.25 2.94
C SER A 27 19.29 5.75 2.89
N GLY A 28 18.81 6.33 4.01
CA GLY A 28 18.52 7.76 4.12
C GLY A 28 17.21 8.22 3.45
N ILE A 29 16.39 7.29 2.95
CA ILE A 29 15.12 7.61 2.29
C ILE A 29 13.97 6.90 3.02
N PRO A 30 12.88 7.59 3.38
CA PRO A 30 11.72 6.99 4.05
C PRO A 30 11.12 5.82 3.26
N ILE A 31 10.75 4.73 3.95
CA ILE A 31 10.17 3.53 3.35
C ILE A 31 8.95 3.87 2.50
N ILE A 32 8.09 4.77 2.97
CA ILE A 32 6.90 5.19 2.21
C ILE A 32 7.28 5.83 0.87
N ILE A 33 8.38 6.60 0.81
CA ILE A 33 8.85 7.19 -0.43
C ILE A 33 9.39 6.13 -1.38
N HIS A 34 10.14 5.14 -0.88
CA HIS A 34 10.53 4.00 -1.71
C HIS A 34 9.32 3.33 -2.35
N THR A 35 8.26 3.07 -1.57
CA THR A 35 7.01 2.49 -2.06
C THR A 35 6.34 3.40 -3.11
N LEU A 36 6.13 4.69 -2.81
CA LEU A 36 5.49 5.64 -3.74
C LEU A 36 6.27 5.81 -5.04
N SER A 37 7.60 5.75 -4.99
CA SER A 37 8.44 5.82 -6.19
C SER A 37 8.21 4.66 -7.16
N ARG A 38 7.71 3.50 -6.67
CA ARG A 38 7.31 2.38 -7.54
C ARG A 38 6.06 2.72 -8.32
N PHE A 39 5.02 3.23 -7.66
CA PHE A 39 3.76 3.67 -8.28
C PHE A 39 3.95 4.86 -9.23
N GLU A 40 4.83 5.81 -8.88
CA GLU A 40 5.24 6.92 -9.75
C GLU A 40 5.79 6.41 -11.10
N ARG A 41 6.46 5.25 -11.12
CA ARG A 41 7.07 4.68 -12.33
C ARG A 41 6.15 3.75 -13.13
N CYS A 42 5.00 3.37 -12.59
CA CYS A 42 4.05 2.46 -13.26
C CYS A 42 3.33 3.16 -14.41
N ALA A 43 3.25 2.57 -15.59
CA ALA A 43 2.52 3.22 -16.69
C ALA A 43 1.00 3.17 -16.46
N THR A 44 0.52 2.17 -15.72
CA THR A 44 -0.91 1.93 -15.52
C THR A 44 -1.50 2.63 -14.31
N ILE A 45 -0.77 3.50 -13.61
CA ILE A 45 -1.24 4.23 -12.43
C ILE A 45 -1.19 5.73 -12.71
N ASP A 46 -2.33 6.40 -12.61
CA ASP A 46 -2.46 7.83 -12.88
C ASP A 46 -2.24 8.67 -11.61
N GLU A 47 -2.69 8.16 -10.47
CA GLU A 47 -2.68 8.87 -9.18
C GLU A 47 -2.46 7.90 -8.01
N THR A 48 -1.84 8.40 -6.93
CA THR A 48 -1.72 7.66 -5.67
C THR A 48 -2.39 8.38 -4.49
N VAL A 49 -3.27 7.67 -3.79
CA VAL A 49 -3.84 8.07 -2.50
C VAL A 49 -3.08 7.38 -1.39
N VAL A 50 -2.51 8.15 -0.46
CA VAL A 50 -1.80 7.62 0.70
C VAL A 50 -2.70 7.73 1.92
N VAL A 51 -2.97 6.59 2.55
CA VAL A 51 -3.83 6.55 3.74
C VAL A 51 -2.95 6.49 4.99
N LEU A 52 -3.00 7.53 5.81
CA LEU A 52 -2.07 7.78 6.92
C LEU A 52 -2.84 8.14 8.20
N PRO A 53 -2.22 8.03 9.39
CA PRO A 53 -2.77 8.66 10.59
C PRO A 53 -2.95 10.18 10.37
N GLU A 54 -3.99 10.79 10.94
CA GLU A 54 -4.29 12.22 10.73
C GLU A 54 -3.10 13.11 11.16
N ASP A 55 -2.46 12.76 12.28
CA ASP A 55 -1.30 13.46 12.84
C ASP A 55 -0.01 13.30 12.01
N ALA A 56 0.01 12.38 11.05
CA ALA A 56 1.15 12.14 10.16
C ALA A 56 1.07 12.93 8.83
N ARG A 57 0.00 13.69 8.61
CA ARG A 57 -0.27 14.38 7.33
C ARG A 57 0.79 15.43 7.00
N ASP A 58 1.18 16.23 7.98
CA ASP A 58 2.16 17.32 7.79
C ASP A 58 3.58 16.76 7.55
N GLU A 59 3.97 15.74 8.32
CA GLU A 59 5.24 15.01 8.12
C GLU A 59 5.30 14.40 6.72
N PHE A 60 4.21 13.77 6.27
CA PHE A 60 4.11 13.23 4.93
C PHE A 60 4.22 14.31 3.84
N ALA A 61 3.56 15.45 4.00
CA ALA A 61 3.63 16.53 3.03
C ALA A 61 5.07 17.06 2.86
N ALA A 62 5.79 17.24 3.98
CA ALA A 62 7.21 17.63 3.95
C ALA A 62 8.09 16.59 3.24
N VAL A 63 7.91 15.32 3.58
CA VAL A 63 8.68 14.21 2.99
C VAL A 63 8.39 14.03 1.51
N ALA A 64 7.12 14.11 1.09
CA ALA A 64 6.71 14.00 -0.30
C ALA A 64 7.25 15.16 -1.16
N SER A 65 7.21 16.39 -0.62
CA SER A 65 7.75 17.58 -1.29
C SER A 65 9.26 17.46 -1.53
N ALA A 66 10.01 16.95 -0.55
CA ALA A 66 11.46 16.78 -0.65
C ALA A 66 11.90 15.76 -1.72
N HIS A 67 11.03 14.83 -2.12
CA HIS A 67 11.38 13.70 -3.01
C HIS A 67 10.76 13.79 -4.41
N GLY A 68 10.05 14.87 -4.73
CA GLY A 68 9.73 15.26 -6.12
C GLY A 68 8.87 14.26 -6.91
N LEU A 69 7.82 13.70 -6.31
CA LEU A 69 6.82 12.88 -7.02
C LEU A 69 6.07 13.76 -8.05
N ARG A 70 5.94 13.30 -9.30
CA ARG A 70 5.36 14.10 -10.39
C ARG A 70 3.91 13.77 -10.64
N LYS A 71 3.51 12.51 -10.44
CA LYS A 71 2.10 12.13 -10.48
C LYS A 71 1.37 12.71 -9.26
N PRO A 72 0.06 12.96 -9.38
CA PRO A 72 -0.75 13.38 -8.25
C PRO A 72 -0.61 12.39 -7.08
N VAL A 73 -0.27 12.93 -5.91
CA VAL A 73 -0.25 12.20 -4.64
C VAL A 73 -0.99 13.01 -3.60
N ARG A 74 -2.00 12.40 -2.96
CA ARG A 74 -2.77 13.03 -1.88
C ARG A 74 -2.88 12.13 -0.67
N ALA A 75 -3.01 12.74 0.50
CA ALA A 75 -3.18 12.03 1.77
C ALA A 75 -4.65 11.99 2.21
N VAL A 76 -5.07 10.86 2.78
CA VAL A 76 -6.39 10.65 3.39
C VAL A 76 -6.20 10.05 4.79
N ALA A 77 -7.06 10.45 5.72
CA ALA A 77 -7.07 9.90 7.08
C ALA A 77 -7.42 8.41 7.09
N GLY A 78 -6.60 7.60 7.75
CA GLY A 78 -6.86 6.19 7.97
C GLY A 78 -7.91 5.91 9.03
N GLY A 79 -8.41 4.67 9.03
CA GLY A 79 -9.29 4.13 10.06
C GLY A 79 -8.56 3.34 11.14
N GLU A 80 -9.29 2.79 12.09
CA GLU A 80 -8.72 1.96 13.16
C GLU A 80 -8.16 0.63 12.63
N THR A 81 -8.75 0.12 11.55
CA THR A 81 -8.32 -1.12 10.89
C THR A 81 -7.74 -0.86 9.51
N ARG A 82 -6.99 -1.84 9.01
CA ARG A 82 -6.52 -1.83 7.61
C ARG A 82 -7.70 -1.77 6.64
N ALA A 83 -8.77 -2.54 6.88
CA ALA A 83 -9.95 -2.57 6.04
C ALA A 83 -10.67 -1.22 6.02
N GLU A 84 -10.84 -0.59 7.19
CA GLU A 84 -11.41 0.76 7.29
C GLU A 84 -10.53 1.80 6.58
N SER A 85 -9.20 1.68 6.68
CA SER A 85 -8.28 2.56 5.96
C SER A 85 -8.41 2.42 4.43
N VAL A 86 -8.52 1.19 3.92
CA VAL A 86 -8.81 0.96 2.49
C VAL A 86 -10.14 1.58 2.12
N TRP A 87 -11.18 1.38 2.93
CA TRP A 87 -12.51 1.95 2.71
C TRP A 87 -12.49 3.47 2.63
N ARG A 88 -11.82 4.16 3.55
CA ARG A 88 -11.67 5.62 3.50
C ARG A 88 -10.91 6.08 2.25
N GLY A 89 -9.91 5.32 1.81
CA GLY A 89 -9.23 5.55 0.54
C GLY A 89 -10.17 5.44 -0.66
N LEU A 90 -11.03 4.41 -0.71
CA LEU A 90 -12.04 4.21 -1.76
C LEU A 90 -13.06 5.35 -1.81
N GLN A 91 -13.47 5.88 -0.65
CA GLN A 91 -14.39 7.01 -0.56
C GLN A 91 -13.81 8.35 -1.05
N SER A 92 -12.50 8.41 -1.31
CA SER A 92 -11.83 9.66 -1.69
C SER A 92 -11.96 10.02 -3.17
N PHE A 93 -12.56 9.17 -4.00
CA PHE A 93 -12.74 9.39 -5.43
C PHE A 93 -14.14 8.99 -5.89
N ASN A 94 -14.52 9.51 -7.06
CA ASN A 94 -15.79 9.17 -7.71
C ASN A 94 -15.64 7.87 -8.49
N GLU A 95 -16.37 6.83 -8.09
CA GLU A 95 -16.36 5.50 -8.74
C GLU A 95 -16.57 5.57 -10.26
N LYS A 96 -17.35 6.54 -10.76
CA LYS A 96 -17.64 6.69 -12.19
C LYS A 96 -16.44 7.12 -13.03
N THR A 97 -15.39 7.61 -12.37
CA THR A 97 -14.15 8.07 -13.03
C THR A 97 -13.01 7.06 -12.93
N ILE A 98 -13.18 6.02 -12.12
CA ILE A 98 -12.14 5.03 -11.82
C ILE A 98 -12.40 3.75 -12.60
N ASN A 99 -11.33 3.22 -13.18
CA ASN A 99 -11.34 1.96 -13.90
C ASN A 99 -10.83 0.84 -12.98
N VAL A 100 -9.61 0.98 -12.45
CA VAL A 100 -9.03 0.04 -11.47
C VAL A 100 -8.50 0.76 -10.24
N VAL A 101 -8.67 0.13 -9.07
CA VAL A 101 -8.05 0.53 -7.81
C VAL A 101 -7.02 -0.53 -7.40
N ALA A 102 -5.75 -0.13 -7.33
CA ALA A 102 -4.68 -0.98 -6.79
C ALA A 102 -4.49 -0.69 -5.30
N VAL A 103 -4.65 -1.68 -4.43
CA VAL A 103 -4.44 -1.51 -2.98
C VAL A 103 -3.10 -2.11 -2.58
N HIS A 104 -2.24 -1.33 -1.91
CA HIS A 104 -0.90 -1.77 -1.50
C HIS A 104 -0.54 -1.34 -0.09
N ASP A 105 0.31 -2.13 0.59
CA ASP A 105 0.81 -1.78 1.91
C ASP A 105 2.02 -0.82 1.80
N GLY A 106 1.97 0.31 2.52
CA GLY A 106 2.99 1.37 2.42
C GLY A 106 4.40 0.99 2.86
N VAL A 107 4.55 -0.12 3.59
CA VAL A 107 5.85 -0.64 4.06
C VAL A 107 6.33 -1.87 3.29
N ARG A 108 5.90 -2.03 2.03
CA ARG A 108 6.39 -3.06 1.09
C ARG A 108 7.07 -2.40 -0.13
N PRO A 109 8.29 -1.85 0.03
CA PRO A 109 8.94 -1.01 -0.97
C PRO A 109 9.58 -1.76 -2.16
N PHE A 110 9.61 -3.09 -2.09
CA PHE A 110 10.35 -3.94 -3.04
C PHE A 110 9.50 -4.50 -4.18
N VAL A 111 8.21 -4.14 -4.25
CA VAL A 111 7.41 -4.40 -5.45
C VAL A 111 8.02 -3.64 -6.63
N THR A 112 8.07 -4.29 -7.79
CA THR A 112 8.56 -3.67 -9.03
C THR A 112 7.43 -2.97 -9.78
N PRO A 113 7.73 -1.92 -10.57
CA PRO A 113 6.72 -1.29 -11.43
C PRO A 113 6.05 -2.29 -12.39
N ASP A 114 6.82 -3.23 -12.95
CA ASP A 114 6.29 -4.24 -13.88
C ASP A 114 5.30 -5.20 -13.21
N GLU A 115 5.53 -5.58 -11.95
CA GLU A 115 4.58 -6.40 -11.17
C GLU A 115 3.27 -5.65 -10.90
N ILE A 116 3.34 -4.36 -10.56
CA ILE A 116 2.15 -3.51 -10.36
C ILE A 116 1.37 -3.40 -11.67
N ASP A 117 2.06 -3.00 -12.74
CA ASP A 117 1.49 -2.85 -14.07
C ASP A 117 0.81 -4.16 -14.55
N ARG A 118 1.44 -5.31 -14.30
CA ARG A 118 0.86 -6.62 -14.62
C ARG A 118 -0.44 -6.86 -13.87
N VAL A 119 -0.46 -6.66 -12.55
CA VAL A 119 -1.66 -6.88 -11.72
C VAL A 119 -2.80 -5.96 -12.14
N VAL A 120 -2.50 -4.69 -12.45
CA VAL A 120 -3.52 -3.75 -12.91
C VAL A 120 -4.14 -4.22 -14.23
N ARG A 121 -3.33 -4.60 -15.23
CA ARG A 121 -3.84 -5.11 -16.51
C ARG A 121 -4.67 -6.38 -16.36
N GLU A 122 -4.25 -7.31 -15.50
CA GLU A 122 -5.03 -8.53 -15.22
C GLU A 122 -6.38 -8.19 -14.55
N ALA A 123 -6.40 -7.20 -13.65
CA ALA A 123 -7.65 -6.74 -13.03
C ALA A 123 -8.59 -6.05 -14.03
N GLU A 124 -8.05 -5.32 -15.02
CA GLU A 124 -8.85 -4.70 -16.10
C GLU A 124 -9.61 -5.74 -16.92
N THR A 125 -9.00 -6.91 -17.17
CA THR A 125 -9.63 -7.98 -17.95
C THR A 125 -10.41 -8.99 -17.10
N GLY A 126 -9.95 -9.28 -15.88
CA GLY A 126 -10.49 -10.32 -15.01
C GLY A 126 -11.38 -9.81 -13.87
N GLY A 127 -11.57 -8.50 -13.75
CA GLY A 127 -12.34 -7.84 -12.69
C GLY A 127 -11.56 -7.66 -11.37
N ALA A 128 -10.68 -8.60 -11.01
CA ALA A 128 -9.78 -8.47 -9.86
C ALA A 128 -8.53 -9.36 -10.03
N ALA A 129 -7.40 -8.89 -9.51
CA ALA A 129 -6.14 -9.65 -9.51
C ALA A 129 -5.32 -9.35 -8.25
N ILE A 130 -4.47 -10.31 -7.85
CA ILE A 130 -3.51 -10.16 -6.74
C ILE A 130 -2.13 -10.64 -7.16
N LEU A 131 -1.08 -10.02 -6.60
CA LEU A 131 0.29 -10.55 -6.68
C LEU A 131 0.52 -11.57 -5.57
N ALA A 132 1.00 -12.75 -5.93
CA ALA A 132 1.33 -13.81 -4.98
C ALA A 132 2.59 -14.56 -5.40
N VAL A 133 3.21 -15.23 -4.44
CA VAL A 133 4.31 -16.18 -4.64
C VAL A 133 3.90 -17.55 -4.11
N PRO A 134 4.41 -18.67 -4.68
CA PRO A 134 4.13 -20.00 -4.17
C PRO A 134 4.53 -20.13 -2.69
N ALA A 135 3.69 -20.80 -1.90
CA ALA A 135 4.07 -21.18 -0.54
C ALA A 135 5.21 -22.21 -0.59
N VAL A 136 6.30 -21.91 0.11
CA VAL A 136 7.47 -22.80 0.22
C VAL A 136 7.40 -23.63 1.50
N GLU A 137 6.92 -23.01 2.57
CA GLU A 137 6.82 -23.62 3.89
C GLU A 137 5.58 -24.52 3.99
N THR A 138 5.68 -25.55 4.83
CA THR A 138 4.54 -26.41 5.15
C THR A 138 3.49 -25.62 5.93
N ILE A 139 2.24 -25.65 5.49
CA ILE A 139 1.14 -24.98 6.17
C ILE A 139 0.42 -25.98 7.08
N LYS A 140 0.24 -25.61 8.36
CA LYS A 140 -0.54 -26.39 9.34
C LYS A 140 -1.80 -25.63 9.72
N GLU A 141 -2.92 -26.35 9.75
CA GLU A 141 -4.13 -25.88 10.42
C GLU A 141 -4.07 -26.34 11.88
N ALA A 142 -4.28 -25.43 12.82
CA ALA A 142 -4.14 -25.69 14.25
C ALA A 142 -5.22 -24.96 15.06
N GLU A 143 -5.66 -25.57 16.14
CA GLU A 143 -6.65 -25.06 17.09
C GLU A 143 -6.18 -25.40 18.51
N ASP A 144 -6.31 -24.45 19.44
CA ASP A 144 -5.89 -24.58 20.84
C ASP A 144 -4.44 -25.10 21.04
N GLY A 145 -3.54 -24.71 20.14
CA GLY A 145 -2.12 -25.11 20.17
C GLY A 145 -1.84 -26.53 19.66
N LEU A 146 -2.85 -27.25 19.14
CA LEU A 146 -2.72 -28.58 18.56
C LEU A 146 -2.87 -28.53 17.03
N VAL A 147 -2.07 -29.32 16.32
CA VAL A 147 -2.15 -29.44 14.86
C VAL A 147 -3.32 -30.34 14.48
N LEU A 148 -4.23 -29.81 13.67
CA LEU A 148 -5.37 -30.55 13.11
C LEU A 148 -4.96 -31.31 11.83
N ARG A 149 -4.33 -30.62 10.87
CA ARG A 149 -3.85 -31.21 9.61
C ARG A 149 -2.78 -30.38 8.91
N THR A 150 -2.20 -30.95 7.86
CA THR A 150 -1.28 -30.27 6.93
C THR A 150 -2.04 -29.91 5.65
N LEU A 151 -1.85 -28.68 5.15
CA LEU A 151 -2.40 -28.21 3.87
C LEU A 151 -1.37 -28.33 2.75
#